data_AF-A0A133V0I4-F1
#
_entry.id   AF-A0A133V0I4-F1
#
_cell.length_a   1.000
_cell.length_b   1.000
_cell.length_c   1.000
_cell.angle_alpha   90.00
_cell.angle_beta   90.00
_cell.angle_gamma   90.00
#
_symmetry.space_group_name_H-M   'P 1'
#
loop_
_entity.id
_entity.type
_entity.pdbx_description
1 polymer ?
#
loop_
_entity_poly.entity_id
_entity_poly.type
_entity_poly.pdbx_seq_one_letter_code
_entity_poly.pdbx_strand_id
1 'polypeptide(L)'
;MSVTIKDVDENVYKNFKAEAVRRGLKVSEAATEAFRFWASLKKPRRVRNWSRIKKASKDIDRLREKSESEWSGTEEIRKWRDRRK
;
A
#
# COMPACT_ATOMS: atom_id res chain seq x y z
N MET A 1 25.64 -4.69 16.16
CA MET A 1 25.43 -6.09 15.74
C MET A 1 25.95 -6.22 14.31
N SER A 2 26.71 -7.27 14.01
CA SER A 2 27.23 -7.54 12.67
C SER A 2 26.62 -8.82 12.10
N VAL A 3 26.39 -8.85 10.79
CA VAL A 3 25.88 -10.02 10.08
C VAL A 3 26.66 -10.18 8.78
N THR A 4 26.96 -11.42 8.39
CA THR A 4 27.57 -11.75 7.10
C THR A 4 26.57 -12.56 6.30
N ILE A 5 26.30 -12.13 5.07
CA ILE A 5 25.40 -12.82 4.14
C ILE A 5 26.24 -13.26 2.95
N LYS A 6 26.24 -14.57 2.69
CA LYS A 6 26.95 -15.18 1.56
C LYS A 6 25.99 -15.39 0.39
N ASP A 7 26.55 -15.59 -0.80
CA ASP A 7 25.81 -15.98 -2.01
C ASP A 7 24.74 -14.97 -2.45
N VAL A 8 24.99 -13.68 -2.21
CA VAL A 8 24.18 -12.59 -2.76
C VAL A 8 24.56 -12.40 -4.22
N ASP A 9 23.58 -12.39 -5.12
CA ASP A 9 23.80 -12.06 -6.52
C ASP A 9 24.52 -10.71 -6.67
N GLU A 10 25.61 -10.71 -7.44
CA GLU A 10 26.50 -9.55 -7.55
C GLU A 10 25.78 -8.34 -8.17
N ASN A 11 24.96 -8.56 -9.19
CA ASN A 11 24.24 -7.49 -9.87
C ASN A 11 23.15 -6.90 -8.97
N VAL A 12 22.45 -7.75 -8.21
CA VAL A 12 21.49 -7.31 -7.19
C VAL A 12 22.17 -6.45 -6.14
N TYR A 13 23.33 -6.87 -5.63
CA TYR A 13 24.08 -6.11 -4.63
C TYR A 13 24.56 -4.76 -5.18
N LYS A 14 25.10 -4.72 -6.40
CA LYS A 14 25.54 -3.47 -7.06
C LYS A 14 24.40 -2.47 -7.19
N ASN A 15 23.24 -2.92 -7.66
CA ASN A 15 22.06 -2.08 -7.81
C ASN A 15 21.55 -1.57 -6.46
N PHE A 16 21.49 -2.44 -5.45
CA PHE A 16 21.08 -2.08 -4.10
C PHE A 16 22.01 -1.02 -3.49
N LYS A 17 23.33 -1.22 -3.61
CA LYS A 17 24.34 -0.27 -3.14
C LYS A 17 24.21 1.08 -3.86
N ALA A 18 24.03 1.08 -5.18
CA ALA A 18 23.87 2.30 -5.95
C ALA A 18 22.64 3.11 -5.48
N GLU A 19 21.51 2.44 -5.21
CA GLU A 19 20.33 3.12 -4.68
C GLU A 19 20.49 3.62 -3.25
N ALA A 20 21.18 2.87 -2.38
CA ALA A 20 21.49 3.35 -1.05
C ALA A 20 22.28 4.68 -1.12
N VAL A 21 23.30 4.75 -1.98
CA VAL A 21 24.11 5.95 -2.18
C VAL A 21 23.28 7.10 -2.76
N ARG A 22 22.43 6.85 -3.77
CA ARG A 22 21.54 7.89 -4.35
C ARG A 22 20.62 8.51 -3.30
N ARG A 23 20.25 7.75 -2.28
CA ARG A 23 19.39 8.19 -1.17
C ARG A 23 20.18 8.76 0.01
N GLY A 24 21.50 8.86 -0.08
CA GLY A 24 22.37 9.35 0.99
C GLY A 24 22.49 8.39 2.18
N LEU A 25 22.22 7.09 1.98
CA LEU A 25 22.26 6.07 3.01
C LEU A 25 23.53 5.22 2.93
N LYS A 26 24.01 4.76 4.09
CA LYS A 26 24.98 3.66 4.15
C LYS A 26 24.30 2.36 3.73
N VAL A 27 25.06 1.45 3.12
CA VAL A 27 24.54 0.13 2.72
C VAL A 27 23.93 -0.63 3.90
N SER A 28 24.48 -0.47 5.12
CA SER A 28 23.94 -1.05 6.35
C SER A 28 22.58 -0.50 6.76
N GLU A 29 22.34 0.80 6.52
CA GLU A 29 21.06 1.46 6.83
C GLU A 29 19.99 0.99 5.85
N ALA A 30 20.30 1.00 4.55
CA ALA A 30 19.43 0.43 3.52
C ALA A 30 19.13 -1.05 3.79
N ALA A 31 20.13 -1.84 4.22
CA ALA A 31 19.94 -3.25 4.54
C ALA A 31 19.00 -3.44 5.73
N THR A 32 19.09 -2.57 6.74
CA THR A 32 18.17 -2.55 7.88
C THR A 32 16.72 -2.28 7.44
N GLU A 33 16.52 -1.33 6.51
CA GLU A 33 15.21 -1.07 5.93
C GLU A 33 14.69 -2.26 5.12
N ALA A 34 15.54 -2.88 4.30
CA ALA A 34 15.20 -4.06 3.53
C ALA A 34 14.77 -5.23 4.44
N PHE A 35 15.48 -5.47 5.55
CA PHE A 35 15.08 -6.49 6.53
C PHE A 35 13.73 -6.20 7.17
N ARG A 36 13.47 -4.94 7.57
CA ARG A 36 12.16 -4.52 8.10
C ARG A 36 11.06 -4.75 7.08
N PHE A 37 11.28 -4.35 5.84
CA PHE A 37 10.32 -4.53 4.75
C PHE A 37 10.05 -6.01 4.48
N TRP A 38 11.09 -6.82 4.32
CA TRP A 38 10.98 -8.25 4.11
C TRP A 38 10.21 -8.96 5.22
N ALA A 39 10.49 -8.63 6.49
CA ALA A 39 9.76 -9.16 7.63
C ALA A 39 8.29 -8.71 7.65
N SER A 40 7.98 -7.52 7.15
CA SER A 40 6.61 -7.01 7.05
C SER A 40 5.77 -7.74 5.98
N LEU A 41 6.39 -8.19 4.89
CA LEU A 41 5.73 -8.93 3.81
C LEU A 41 5.23 -10.31 4.26
N LYS A 42 5.96 -10.96 5.18
CA LYS A 42 5.63 -12.29 5.72
C LYS A 42 4.54 -12.28 6.78
N LYS A 43 4.10 -11.11 7.25
CA LYS A 43 2.81 -11.03 7.93
C LYS A 43 1.76 -11.03 6.83
N PRO A 44 1.05 -12.16 6.54
CA PRO A 44 -0.23 -11.99 5.90
C PRO A 44 -0.92 -10.92 6.71
N ARG A 45 -1.35 -9.83 6.07
CA ARG A 45 -2.39 -8.99 6.66
C ARG A 45 -3.52 -9.98 6.90
N ARG A 46 -3.57 -10.61 8.08
CA ARG A 46 -4.75 -11.28 8.57
C ARG A 46 -5.77 -10.20 8.39
N VAL A 47 -6.64 -10.38 7.40
CA VAL A 47 -7.75 -9.48 7.17
C VAL A 47 -8.51 -9.57 8.48
N ARG A 48 -8.26 -8.60 9.36
CA ARG A 48 -8.45 -8.75 10.82
C ARG A 48 -9.91 -9.03 11.16
N ASN A 49 -10.78 -8.79 10.19
CA ASN A 49 -12.15 -9.29 10.13
C ASN A 49 -12.56 -9.49 8.66
N TRP A 50 -12.35 -10.68 8.10
CA TRP A 50 -12.97 -11.07 6.83
C TRP A 50 -14.49 -10.88 6.87
N SER A 51 -15.10 -11.12 8.03
CA SER A 51 -16.50 -10.84 8.34
C SER A 51 -16.88 -9.37 8.12
N ARG A 52 -16.05 -8.40 8.55
CA ARG A 52 -16.29 -6.96 8.36
C ARG A 52 -16.17 -6.56 6.89
N ILE A 53 -15.21 -7.12 6.15
CA ILE A 53 -15.07 -6.85 4.72
C ILE A 53 -16.26 -7.42 3.95
N LYS A 54 -16.66 -8.67 4.24
CA LYS A 54 -17.83 -9.30 3.64
C LYS A 54 -19.13 -8.55 3.95
N LYS A 55 -19.27 -8.02 5.18
CA LYS A 55 -20.39 -7.18 5.58
C LYS A 55 -20.38 -5.85 4.83
N ALA A 56 -19.23 -5.17 4.76
CA ALA A 56 -19.08 -3.91 4.02
C ALA A 56 -19.39 -4.08 2.52
N SER A 57 -18.95 -5.17 1.89
CA SER A 57 -19.29 -5.47 0.50
C SER A 57 -20.80 -5.64 0.30
N LYS A 58 -21.46 -6.42 1.16
CA LYS A 58 -22.92 -6.60 1.13
C LYS A 58 -23.67 -5.28 1.35
N ASP A 59 -23.16 -4.44 2.25
CA ASP A 59 -23.76 -3.12 2.52
C ASP A 59 -23.59 -2.19 1.30
N ILE A 60 -22.45 -2.26 0.59
CA ILE A 60 -22.23 -1.51 -0.66
C ILE A 60 -23.19 -1.98 -1.76
N ASP A 61 -23.32 -3.29 -1.97
CA ASP A 61 -24.22 -3.85 -2.99
C ASP A 61 -25.68 -3.47 -2.70
N ARG A 62 -26.11 -3.59 -1.44
CA ARG A 62 -27.45 -3.18 -0.98
C ARG A 62 -27.71 -1.68 -1.16
N LEU A 63 -26.71 -0.84 -0.89
CA LEU A 63 -26.84 0.61 -1.08
C LEU A 63 -26.88 0.97 -2.56
N ARG A 64 -26.12 0.26 -3.41
CA ARG A 64 -26.15 0.40 -4.86
C ARG A 64 -27.52 0.09 -5.43
N GLU A 65 -28.11 -1.04 -5.06
CA GLU A 65 -29.47 -1.43 -5.46
C GLU A 65 -30.51 -0.36 -5.09
N LYS A 66 -30.34 0.34 -3.96
CA LYS A 66 -31.23 1.44 -3.55
C LYS A 66 -30.96 2.78 -4.24
N SER A 67 -29.75 2.97 -4.76
CA SER A 67 -29.31 4.22 -5.39
C SER A 67 -29.43 4.22 -6.91
N GLU A 68 -29.74 3.07 -7.52
CA GLU A 68 -29.84 2.89 -8.98
C GLU A 68 -30.94 3.70 -9.66
N SER A 69 -31.85 4.35 -8.92
CA SER A 69 -32.94 5.11 -9.55
C SER A 69 -32.79 6.64 -9.56
N GLU A 70 -31.95 7.31 -8.76
CA GLU A 70 -31.97 8.79 -8.72
C GLU A 70 -30.65 9.51 -8.36
N TRP A 71 -29.57 8.82 -7.98
CA TRP A 71 -28.35 9.52 -7.53
C TRP A 71 -27.25 9.58 -8.60
N SER A 72 -27.11 10.74 -9.26
CA SER A 72 -25.99 11.04 -10.14
C SER A 72 -24.83 11.68 -9.37
N GLY A 73 -23.76 10.91 -9.15
CA GLY A 73 -22.53 11.44 -8.53
C GLY A 73 -21.93 12.62 -9.29
N THR A 74 -22.15 12.71 -10.60
CA THR A 74 -21.71 13.82 -11.45
C THR A 74 -22.47 15.11 -11.17
N GLU A 75 -23.78 15.03 -10.94
CA GLU A 75 -24.60 16.22 -10.63
C GLU A 75 -24.26 16.80 -9.26
N GLU A 76 -24.04 15.94 -8.26
CA GLU A 76 -23.63 16.42 -6.94
C GLU A 76 -22.27 17.11 -6.99
N ILE A 77 -21.25 16.52 -7.62
CA ILE A 77 -19.94 17.17 -7.76
C ILE A 77 -20.05 18.55 -8.45
N ARG A 78 -20.92 18.68 -9.45
CA ARG A 78 -21.16 19.95 -10.15
C ARG A 78 -21.76 21.01 -9.23
N LYS A 79 -22.78 20.64 -8.43
CA LYS A 79 -23.41 21.50 -7.42
C LYS A 79 -22.43 21.99 -6.34
N TRP A 80 -21.55 21.12 -5.85
CA TRP A 80 -20.50 21.51 -4.90
C TRP A 80 -19.48 22.47 -5.52
N ARG A 81 -19.17 22.31 -6.81
CA ARG A 81 -18.22 23.17 -7.53
C ARG A 81 -18.77 24.57 -7.76
N ASP A 82 -20.06 24.68 -8.10
CA ASP A 82 -20.71 25.97 -8.36
C ASP A 82 -20.95 26.77 -7.06
N ARG A 83 -21.18 26.08 -5.93
CA ARG A 83 -21.26 26.72 -4.60
C ARG A 83 -19.94 27.30 -4.07
N ARG A 84 -18.81 26.97 -4.70
CA ARG A 84 -17.47 27.45 -4.30
C ARG A 84 -16.97 28.61 -5.15
N LYS A 85 -17.78 29.10 -6.09
CA LYS A 85 -17.57 30.38 -6.79
C LYS A 85 -18.36 31.46 -6.07
#